data_AF-A0A2P2FUM2-F1
#
_entry.id   AF-A0A2P2FUM2-F1
#
_cell.length_a   1.000
_cell.length_b   1.000
_cell.length_c   1.000
_cell.angle_alpha   90.00
_cell.angle_beta   90.00
_cell.angle_gamma   90.00
#
_symmetry.space_group_name_H-M   'P 1'
#
loop_
_entity.id
_entity.type
_entity.pdbx_description
1 polymer ?
#
loop_
_entity_poly.entity_id
_entity_poly.type
_entity_poly.pdbx_seq_one_letter_code
_entity_poly.pdbx_strand_id
1 'polypeptide(L)'
;MTLHTEFSRLGMEVNQVAACWRALEISVAEDRPAGVGLAAADHLAEVVLDGTGEVEAATRATQCPVSAESLHTTASSLLKLRRRVDGHCRSHHAVSGLLRAVHGREQEWRGWAKSFHAGVDQCAAALSSAEDVMVRCWREAVELAEFKGCGATR
;
A
#
# COMPACT_ATOMS: atom_id res chain seq x y z
N MET A 1 13.70 19.11 11.55
CA MET A 1 12.73 19.42 10.46
C MET A 1 11.48 19.91 11.17
N THR A 2 10.28 19.93 10.59
CA THR A 2 9.07 20.05 11.44
C THR A 2 8.12 18.91 11.14
N LEU A 3 7.41 18.43 12.17
CA LEU A 3 6.39 17.39 12.03
C LEU A 3 5.36 17.71 10.93
N HIS A 4 4.95 18.98 10.80
CA HIS A 4 4.03 19.40 9.73
C HIS A 4 4.62 19.17 8.33
N THR A 5 5.90 19.50 8.13
CA THR A 5 6.58 19.28 6.83
C THR A 5 6.64 17.80 6.47
N GLU A 6 7.04 16.96 7.42
CA GLU A 6 7.10 15.51 7.19
C GLU A 6 5.72 14.89 6.98
N PHE A 7 4.70 15.38 7.69
CA PHE A 7 3.33 14.89 7.52
C PHE A 7 2.73 15.30 6.17
N SER A 8 3.02 16.51 5.67
CA SER A 8 2.67 16.89 4.30
C SER A 8 3.37 16.01 3.26
N ARG A 9 4.64 15.66 3.50
CA ARG A 9 5.37 14.72 2.65
C ARG A 9 4.75 13.32 2.68
N LEU A 10 4.35 12.84 3.86
CA LEU A 10 3.66 11.56 4.02
C LEU A 10 2.39 11.51 3.18
N GLY A 11 1.62 12.61 3.13
CA GLY A 11 0.44 12.70 2.25
C GLY A 11 0.78 12.52 0.77
N MET A 12 1.91 13.05 0.29
CA MET A 12 2.36 12.83 -1.09
C MET A 12 2.72 11.36 -1.35
N GLU A 13 3.45 10.73 -0.44
CA GLU A 13 3.80 9.30 -0.56
C GLU A 13 2.57 8.39 -0.49
N VAL A 14 1.60 8.70 0.37
CA VAL A 14 0.33 7.97 0.46
C VAL A 14 -0.48 8.11 -0.83
N ASN A 15 -0.50 9.29 -1.46
CA ASN A 15 -1.12 9.46 -2.77
C ASN A 15 -0.42 8.61 -3.86
N GLN A 16 0.91 8.46 -3.78
CA GLN A 16 1.64 7.57 -4.67
C GLN A 16 1.26 6.09 -4.45
N VAL A 17 1.12 5.67 -3.19
CA VAL A 17 0.58 4.33 -2.85
C VAL A 17 -0.81 4.16 -3.44
N ALA A 18 -1.69 5.15 -3.30
CA ALA A 18 -3.04 5.11 -3.84
C ALA A 18 -3.07 4.99 -5.36
N ALA A 19 -2.20 5.73 -6.07
CA ALA A 19 -2.08 5.63 -7.52
C ALA A 19 -1.61 4.23 -7.97
N CYS A 20 -0.60 3.67 -7.31
CA CYS A 20 -0.13 2.32 -7.60
C CYS A 20 -1.20 1.26 -7.29
N TRP A 21 -1.93 1.41 -6.18
CA TRP A 21 -3.03 0.49 -5.82
C TRP A 21 -4.17 0.57 -6.83
N ARG A 22 -4.54 1.77 -7.27
CA ARG A 22 -5.58 1.95 -8.29
C ARG A 22 -5.21 1.28 -9.62
N ALA A 23 -3.94 1.28 -10.00
CA ALA A 23 -3.47 0.54 -11.17
C ALA A 23 -3.65 -0.98 -11.00
N LEU A 24 -3.44 -1.52 -9.79
CA LEU A 24 -3.74 -2.93 -9.51
C LEU A 24 -5.23 -3.23 -9.59
N GLU A 25 -6.09 -2.37 -9.05
CA GLU A 25 -7.55 -2.51 -9.15
C GLU A 25 -8.00 -2.59 -10.61
N ILE A 26 -7.52 -1.66 -11.45
CA ILE A 26 -7.81 -1.66 -12.89
C ILE A 26 -7.29 -2.96 -13.51
N SER A 27 -6.08 -3.40 -13.15
CA SER A 27 -5.50 -4.62 -13.68
C SER A 27 -6.35 -5.87 -13.40
N VAL A 28 -6.93 -6.00 -12.19
CA VAL A 28 -7.73 -7.17 -11.80
C VAL A 28 -9.19 -7.08 -12.23
N ALA A 29 -9.75 -5.88 -12.34
CA ALA A 29 -11.15 -5.64 -12.66
C ALA A 29 -11.41 -5.48 -14.17
N GLU A 30 -10.49 -4.83 -14.89
CA GLU A 30 -10.68 -4.39 -16.28
C GLU A 30 -9.71 -5.09 -17.24
N ASP A 31 -8.41 -5.12 -16.94
CA ASP A 31 -7.39 -5.65 -17.86
C ASP A 31 -7.28 -7.18 -17.84
N ARG A 32 -7.95 -7.83 -16.88
CA ARG A 32 -7.90 -9.27 -16.73
C ARG A 32 -8.56 -9.95 -17.94
N PRO A 33 -7.86 -10.86 -18.65
CA PRO A 33 -8.43 -11.53 -19.82
C PRO A 33 -9.71 -12.32 -19.48
N ALA A 34 -10.66 -12.34 -20.40
CA ALA A 34 -11.91 -13.07 -20.25
C ALA A 34 -11.70 -14.61 -20.32
N GLY A 35 -12.54 -15.38 -19.63
CA GLY A 35 -12.50 -16.84 -19.64
C GLY A 35 -12.82 -17.48 -18.30
N VAL A 36 -12.69 -18.81 -18.20
CA VAL A 36 -12.89 -19.54 -16.92
C VAL A 36 -11.92 -19.02 -15.86
N GLY A 37 -12.48 -18.48 -14.78
CA GLY A 37 -11.78 -17.87 -13.65
C GLY A 37 -10.70 -18.79 -13.09
N LEU A 38 -9.46 -18.31 -13.11
CA LEU A 38 -8.37 -18.97 -12.43
C LEU A 38 -8.49 -18.62 -10.95
N ALA A 39 -8.72 -19.61 -10.09
CA ALA A 39 -8.86 -19.38 -8.64
C ALA A 39 -7.71 -18.55 -8.05
N ALA A 40 -6.48 -18.70 -8.56
CA ALA A 40 -5.35 -17.86 -8.16
C ALA A 40 -5.52 -16.37 -8.57
N ALA A 41 -6.04 -16.10 -9.76
CA ALA A 41 -6.34 -14.75 -10.22
C ALA A 41 -7.56 -14.14 -9.50
N ASP A 42 -8.59 -14.95 -9.22
CA ASP A 42 -9.76 -14.53 -8.44
C ASP A 42 -9.36 -14.15 -7.01
N HIS A 43 -8.53 -14.96 -6.36
CA HIS A 43 -8.01 -14.66 -5.03
C HIS A 43 -7.17 -13.38 -5.00
N LEU A 44 -6.31 -13.16 -6.01
CA LEU A 44 -5.53 -11.93 -6.10
C LEU A 44 -6.42 -10.71 -6.32
N ALA A 45 -7.50 -10.84 -7.10
CA ALA A 45 -8.48 -9.78 -7.28
C ALA A 45 -9.17 -9.42 -5.97
N GLU A 46 -9.64 -10.42 -5.22
CA GLU A 46 -10.25 -10.24 -3.89
C GLU A 46 -9.30 -9.49 -2.94
N VAL A 47 -8.04 -9.93 -2.84
CA VAL A 47 -7.02 -9.31 -1.99
C VAL A 47 -6.79 -7.84 -2.34
N VAL A 48 -6.74 -7.51 -3.63
CA VAL A 48 -6.53 -6.14 -4.12
C VAL A 48 -7.75 -5.27 -3.81
N LEU A 49 -8.95 -5.75 -4.12
CA LEU A 49 -10.18 -5.00 -3.90
C LEU A 49 -10.47 -4.79 -2.41
N ASP A 50 -10.17 -5.77 -1.56
CA ASP A 50 -10.30 -5.64 -0.11
C ASP A 50 -9.34 -4.61 0.49
N GLY A 51 -8.21 -4.33 -0.17
CA GLY A 51 -7.23 -3.34 0.29
C GLY A 51 -7.63 -1.89 0.02
N THR A 52 -8.60 -1.65 -0.86
CA THR A 52 -9.05 -0.28 -1.21
C THR A 52 -9.47 0.51 0.02
N GLY A 53 -10.15 -0.13 0.98
CA GLY A 53 -10.58 0.52 2.21
C GLY A 53 -9.41 1.05 3.06
N GLU A 54 -8.28 0.35 3.09
CA GLU A 54 -7.08 0.83 3.79
C GLU A 54 -6.38 1.97 3.06
N VAL A 55 -6.31 1.92 1.73
CA VAL A 55 -5.77 3.02 0.91
C VAL A 55 -6.57 4.29 1.14
N GLU A 56 -7.90 4.19 1.10
CA GLU A 56 -8.77 5.34 1.34
C GLU A 56 -8.63 5.88 2.76
N ALA A 57 -8.54 4.99 3.77
CA ALA A 57 -8.36 5.40 5.16
C ALA A 57 -7.04 6.15 5.37
N ALA A 58 -5.93 5.64 4.80
CA ALA A 58 -4.65 6.34 4.85
C ALA A 58 -4.72 7.70 4.14
N THR A 59 -5.31 7.73 2.93
CA THR A 59 -5.46 8.95 2.13
C THR A 59 -6.23 10.02 2.90
N ARG A 60 -7.41 9.67 3.44
CA ARG A 60 -8.22 10.59 4.26
C ARG A 60 -7.47 11.07 5.51
N ALA A 61 -6.77 10.17 6.21
CA ALA A 61 -6.03 10.54 7.41
C ALA A 61 -4.93 11.58 7.14
N THR A 62 -4.21 11.46 6.01
CA THR A 62 -3.17 12.44 5.62
C THR A 62 -3.72 13.79 5.15
N GLN A 63 -5.02 13.88 4.84
CA GLN A 63 -5.69 15.15 4.51
C GLN A 63 -6.17 15.91 5.76
N CYS A 64 -6.25 15.23 6.91
CA CYS A 64 -6.58 15.85 8.18
C CYS A 64 -5.37 16.61 8.75
N PRO A 65 -5.58 17.54 9.71
CA PRO A 65 -4.48 18.11 10.48
C PRO A 65 -3.62 17.02 11.14
N VAL A 66 -2.32 17.30 11.31
CA VAL A 66 -1.43 16.37 11.99
C VAL A 66 -1.86 16.19 13.45
N SER A 67 -2.11 14.94 13.82
CA SER A 67 -2.55 14.53 15.14
C SER A 67 -2.09 13.11 15.42
N ALA A 68 -2.15 12.68 16.68
CA ALA A 68 -1.85 11.29 17.03
C ALA A 68 -2.78 10.31 16.30
N GLU A 69 -4.05 10.68 16.12
CA GLU A 69 -5.04 9.88 15.42
C GLU A 69 -4.75 9.76 13.92
N SER A 70 -4.40 10.86 13.24
CA SER A 70 -4.09 10.82 11.81
C SER A 70 -2.79 10.07 11.53
N LEU A 71 -1.77 10.22 12.39
CA LEU A 71 -0.54 9.41 12.34
C LEU A 71 -0.82 7.92 12.57
N HIS A 72 -1.59 7.58 13.62
CA HIS A 72 -1.92 6.19 13.94
C HIS A 72 -2.74 5.51 12.84
N THR A 73 -3.74 6.21 12.31
CA THR A 73 -4.60 5.69 11.24
C THR A 73 -3.79 5.45 9.97
N THR A 74 -2.94 6.42 9.58
CA THR A 74 -2.07 6.27 8.40
C THR A 74 -1.12 5.08 8.57
N ALA A 75 -0.41 4.98 9.69
CA ALA A 75 0.52 3.87 9.95
C ALA A 75 -0.19 2.50 9.96
N SER A 76 -1.35 2.40 10.62
CA SER A 76 -2.09 1.14 10.71
C SER A 76 -2.60 0.69 9.35
N SER A 77 -3.09 1.61 8.52
CA SER A 77 -3.51 1.31 7.15
C SER A 77 -2.34 0.90 6.27
N LEU A 78 -1.22 1.62 6.30
CA LEU A 78 -0.01 1.26 5.54
C LEU A 78 0.50 -0.14 5.94
N LEU A 79 0.52 -0.46 7.24
CA LEU A 79 0.93 -1.78 7.73
C LEU A 79 0.00 -2.90 7.23
N LYS A 80 -1.32 -2.67 7.20
CA LYS A 80 -2.28 -3.65 6.66
C LYS A 80 -2.04 -3.87 5.16
N LEU A 81 -1.83 -2.80 4.39
CA LEU A 81 -1.50 -2.88 2.96
C LEU A 81 -0.20 -3.64 2.73
N ARG A 82 0.84 -3.35 3.52
CA ARG A 82 2.12 -4.08 3.49
C ARG A 82 1.93 -5.58 3.68
N ARG A 83 1.16 -5.98 4.70
CA ARG A 83 0.87 -7.39 4.97
C ARG A 83 0.11 -8.05 3.82
N ARG A 84 -0.83 -7.34 3.17
CA ARG A 84 -1.53 -7.84 1.98
C ARG A 84 -0.54 -8.06 0.83
N VAL A 85 0.26 -7.06 0.50
CA VAL A 85 1.24 -7.13 -0.60
C VAL A 85 2.21 -8.28 -0.39
N ASP A 86 2.85 -8.37 0.77
CA ASP A 86 3.88 -9.38 1.01
C ASP A 86 3.29 -10.78 1.25
N GLY A 87 2.17 -10.87 1.95
CA GLY A 87 1.54 -12.15 2.29
C GLY A 87 0.80 -12.79 1.11
N HIS A 88 0.15 -11.98 0.27
CA HIS A 88 -0.80 -12.48 -0.72
C HIS A 88 -0.41 -12.18 -2.17
N CYS A 89 0.29 -11.07 -2.45
CA CYS A 89 0.61 -10.70 -3.83
C CYS A 89 2.05 -11.08 -4.24
N ARG A 90 2.99 -11.02 -3.29
CA ARG A 90 4.42 -11.30 -3.52
C ARG A 90 4.91 -12.61 -2.90
N SER A 91 4.05 -13.33 -2.18
CA SER A 91 4.45 -14.60 -1.60
C SER A 91 4.78 -15.61 -2.70
N HIS A 92 5.80 -16.44 -2.46
CA HIS A 92 6.21 -17.48 -3.40
C HIS A 92 5.03 -18.37 -3.82
N HIS A 93 4.12 -18.66 -2.88
CA HIS A 93 2.93 -19.45 -3.15
C HIS A 93 1.99 -18.76 -4.15
N ALA A 94 1.68 -17.48 -3.95
CA ALA A 94 0.81 -16.72 -4.85
C ALA A 94 1.43 -16.58 -6.25
N VAL A 95 2.71 -16.18 -6.32
CA VAL A 95 3.44 -16.01 -7.58
C VAL A 95 3.50 -17.34 -8.35
N SER A 96 3.92 -18.42 -7.68
CA SER A 96 4.01 -19.74 -8.31
C SER A 96 2.64 -20.29 -8.71
N GLY A 97 1.62 -20.03 -7.89
CA GLY A 97 0.23 -20.43 -8.17
C GLY A 97 -0.30 -19.75 -9.43
N LEU A 98 -0.09 -18.44 -9.55
CA LEU A 98 -0.48 -17.68 -10.74
C LEU A 98 0.28 -18.13 -11.98
N LEU A 99 1.61 -18.22 -11.92
CA LEU A 99 2.45 -18.64 -13.05
C LEU A 99 2.09 -20.04 -13.55
N ARG A 100 1.82 -20.98 -12.63
CA ARG A 100 1.36 -22.33 -12.99
C ARG A 100 -0.01 -22.29 -13.66
N ALA A 101 -0.94 -21.48 -13.13
CA ALA A 101 -2.29 -21.34 -13.66
C ALA A 101 -2.31 -20.77 -15.09
N VAL A 102 -1.36 -19.90 -15.44
CA VAL A 102 -1.27 -19.28 -16.78
C VAL A 102 -0.32 -20.00 -17.74
N HIS A 103 0.44 -21.01 -17.31
CA HIS A 103 1.50 -21.64 -18.12
C HIS A 103 0.98 -22.22 -19.45
N GLY A 104 -0.16 -22.90 -19.42
CA GLY A 104 -0.82 -23.50 -20.59
C GLY A 104 -1.90 -22.61 -21.22
N ARG A 105 -1.95 -21.32 -20.88
CA ARG A 105 -2.95 -20.37 -21.38
C ARG A 105 -2.39 -19.53 -22.53
N GLU A 106 -3.29 -18.76 -23.13
CA GLU A 106 -2.99 -17.80 -24.18
C GLU A 106 -1.97 -16.75 -23.73
N GLN A 107 -1.33 -16.10 -24.71
CA GLN A 107 -0.30 -15.11 -24.47
C GLN A 107 -0.80 -13.93 -23.62
N GLU A 108 -2.06 -13.55 -23.75
CA GLU A 108 -2.70 -12.48 -22.99
C GLU A 108 -2.68 -12.75 -21.49
N TRP A 109 -3.01 -13.97 -21.05
CA TRP A 109 -2.96 -14.38 -19.64
C TRP A 109 -1.55 -14.28 -19.05
N ARG A 110 -0.54 -14.68 -19.82
CA ARG A 110 0.87 -14.58 -19.40
C ARG A 110 1.37 -13.15 -19.38
N GLY A 111 0.90 -12.32 -20.32
CA GLY A 111 1.17 -10.89 -20.36
C GLY A 111 0.58 -10.19 -19.14
N TRP A 112 -0.70 -10.40 -18.87
CA TRP A 112 -1.40 -9.88 -17.70
C TRP A 112 -0.71 -10.29 -16.40
N ALA A 113 -0.37 -11.56 -16.20
CA ALA A 113 0.27 -12.03 -14.97
C ALA A 113 1.63 -11.33 -14.72
N LYS A 114 2.42 -11.10 -15.78
CA LYS A 114 3.68 -10.35 -15.68
C LYS A 114 3.45 -8.89 -15.33
N SER A 115 2.51 -8.23 -16.00
CA SER A 115 2.16 -6.83 -15.74
C SER A 115 1.61 -6.63 -14.33
N PHE A 116 0.74 -7.54 -13.87
CA PHE A 116 0.21 -7.54 -12.51
C PHE A 116 1.35 -7.64 -11.48
N HIS A 117 2.28 -8.59 -11.64
CA HIS A 117 3.44 -8.69 -10.75
C HIS A 117 4.31 -7.43 -10.74
N ALA A 118 4.56 -6.83 -11.91
CA ALA A 118 5.28 -5.56 -11.97
C ALA A 118 4.54 -4.43 -11.23
N GLY A 119 3.21 -4.37 -11.33
CA GLY A 119 2.39 -3.42 -10.57
C GLY A 119 2.45 -3.66 -9.06
N VAL A 120 2.50 -4.92 -8.63
CA VAL A 120 2.64 -5.29 -7.21
C VAL A 120 4.00 -4.84 -6.67
N ASP A 121 5.08 -5.01 -7.44
CA ASP A 121 6.41 -4.52 -7.04
C ASP A 121 6.46 -2.99 -6.95
N GLN A 122 5.77 -2.28 -7.85
CA GLN A 122 5.63 -0.82 -7.76
C GLN A 122 4.88 -0.40 -6.49
N CYS A 123 3.78 -1.09 -6.14
CA CYS A 123 3.09 -0.85 -4.87
C CYS A 123 4.00 -1.10 -3.67
N ALA A 124 4.79 -2.18 -3.69
CA ALA A 124 5.71 -2.50 -2.61
C ALA A 124 6.77 -1.43 -2.42
N ALA A 125 7.29 -0.85 -3.51
CA ALA A 125 8.25 0.25 -3.47
C ALA A 125 7.61 1.54 -2.94
N ALA A 126 6.41 1.89 -3.40
CA ALA A 126 5.67 3.06 -2.91
C ALA A 126 5.37 2.95 -1.40
N LEU A 127 4.95 1.77 -0.93
CA LEU A 127 4.74 1.50 0.49
C LEU A 127 6.03 1.70 1.30
N SER A 128 7.19 1.29 0.79
CA SER A 128 8.46 1.44 1.51
C SER A 128 8.82 2.93 1.66
N SER A 129 8.60 3.71 0.60
CA SER A 129 8.80 5.16 0.63
C SER A 129 7.89 5.84 1.66
N ALA A 130 6.60 5.47 1.69
CA ALA A 130 5.64 6.00 2.66
C ALA A 130 5.99 5.61 4.10
N GLU A 131 6.41 4.36 4.33
CA GLU A 131 6.85 3.86 5.65
C GLU A 131 8.10 4.61 6.15
N ASP A 132 9.06 4.89 5.28
CA ASP A 132 10.26 5.67 5.63
C ASP A 132 9.90 7.09 6.09
N VAL A 133 8.95 7.75 5.41
CA VAL A 133 8.45 9.07 5.82
C VAL A 133 7.61 8.98 7.10
N MET A 134 6.85 7.90 7.29
CA MET A 134 6.11 7.66 8.53
C MET A 134 7.04 7.58 9.74
N VAL A 135 8.19 6.89 9.61
CA VAL A 135 9.22 6.82 10.67
C VAL A 135 9.77 8.21 11.02
N ARG A 136 9.96 9.09 10.03
CA ARG A 136 10.39 10.48 10.26
C ARG A 136 9.33 11.29 10.99
N CYS A 137 8.05 11.12 10.62
CA CYS A 137 6.94 11.75 11.35
C CYS A 137 6.93 11.33 12.82
N TRP A 138 7.13 10.04 13.11
CA TRP A 138 7.20 9.55 14.50
C TRP A 138 8.39 10.15 15.26
N ARG A 139 9.57 10.25 14.63
CA ARG A 139 10.74 10.87 15.25
C ARG A 139 10.47 12.31 15.67
N GLU A 140 9.95 13.13 14.75
CA GLU A 140 9.63 14.53 15.03
C GLU A 140 8.51 14.67 16.08
N ALA A 141 7.54 13.74 16.11
CA ALA A 141 6.49 13.73 17.13
C ALA A 141 7.03 13.43 18.53
N VAL A 142 7.98 12.51 18.65
CA VAL A 142 8.67 12.21 19.93
C VAL A 142 9.50 13.40 20.38
N GLU A 143 10.30 14.00 19.51
CA GLU A 143 11.11 15.18 19.83
C GLU A 143 10.25 16.35 20.33
N LEU A 144 9.08 16.58 19.71
CA LEU A 144 8.11 17.59 20.16
C LEU A 144 7.49 17.26 21.53
N ALA A 145 7.24 15.99 21.81
CA ALA A 145 6.69 15.55 23.10
C ALA A 145 7.72 15.72 24.23
N GLU A 146 8.98 15.36 23.99
CA GLU A 146 10.09 15.56 24.93
C GLU A 146 10.29 17.05 25.24
N PHE A 147 10.28 17.91 24.22
CA PHE A 147 10.46 19.36 24.40
C PHE A 147 9.32 20.01 25.20
N LYS A 148 8.06 19.55 25.00
CA LYS A 148 6.91 20.02 25.79
C LYS A 148 6.90 19.46 27.21
N GLY A 149 7.42 18.23 27.42
CA GLY A 149 7.55 17.60 28.73
C GLY A 149 8.61 18.26 29.63
N CYS A 150 9.70 18.79 29.05
CA CYS A 150 10.75 19.48 29.79
C CYS A 150 10.41 20.93 30.20
N GLY A 151 9.25 21.47 29.78
CA GLY A 151 8.82 22.84 30.09
C GLY A 151 7.91 22.99 31.32
N ALA A 152 7.48 21.89 31.96
CA ALA A 152 6.50 21.93 33.06
C ALA A 152 7.12 22.10 34.47
N THR A 153 8.42 22.39 34.58
CA THR A 153 9.11 22.62 35.87
C THR A 153 10.11 23.78 35.80
N ARG A 154 9.64 24.98 35.50
CA ARG A 154 10.34 26.23 35.86
C ARG A 154 9.37 27.27 36.38
#